data_AF-A0A848ILK1-F1
#
_entry.id   AF-A0A848ILK1-F1
#
_cell.length_a   1.000
_cell.length_b   1.000
_cell.length_c   1.000
_cell.angle_alpha   90.00
_cell.angle_beta   90.00
_cell.angle_gamma   90.00
#
_symmetry.space_group_name_H-M   'P 1'
#
loop_
_entity.id
_entity.type
_entity.pdbx_description
1 polymer ?
#
loop_
_entity_poly.entity_id
_entity_poly.type
_entity_poly.pdbx_seq_one_letter_code
_entity_poly.pdbx_strand_id
1 'polypeptide(L)'
;MPQLKDGEEFICDSGCGTIQPEQYDFEYSREVLPDGSVISKTEKAWRAPCCKAGVLVYSNREETSTRLDDYAAPATSIRDERLSAGARS
;
A
#
# COMPACT_ATOMS: atom_id res chain seq x y z
N MET A 1 9.01 3.27 8.90
CA MET A 1 8.21 4.31 8.24
C MET A 1 9.12 5.00 7.24
N PRO A 2 8.71 5.15 5.96
CA PRO A 2 9.50 5.86 4.96
C PRO A 2 9.80 7.29 5.43
N GLN A 3 11.00 7.78 5.13
CA GLN A 3 11.34 9.17 5.37
C GLN A 3 10.77 10.02 4.23
N LEU A 4 10.02 11.05 4.59
CA LEU A 4 9.47 12.00 3.64
C LEU A 4 10.53 13.02 3.23
N LYS A 5 10.44 13.53 2.01
CA LYS A 5 11.21 14.68 1.55
C LYS A 5 10.57 15.96 2.07
N ASP A 6 11.33 17.05 2.04
CA ASP A 6 10.83 18.37 2.43
C ASP A 6 9.60 18.78 1.61
N GLY A 7 8.50 19.10 2.31
CA GLY A 7 7.23 19.49 1.71
C GLY A 7 6.30 18.34 1.38
N GLU A 8 6.67 17.10 1.73
CA GLU A 8 5.78 15.95 1.66
C GLU A 8 5.08 15.69 3.00
N GLU A 9 3.85 15.22 2.94
CA GLU A 9 3.02 14.90 4.11
C GLU A 9 2.27 13.58 3.90
N PHE A 10 2.05 12.83 4.98
CA PHE A 10 1.18 11.67 4.94
C PHE A 10 -0.28 12.13 5.07
N ILE A 11 -1.12 11.75 4.11
CA ILE A 11 -2.54 12.05 4.13
C ILE A 11 -3.36 10.75 4.09
N CYS A 12 -4.54 10.80 4.71
CA CYS A 12 -5.48 9.70 4.67
C CYS A 12 -6.14 9.60 3.28
N ASP A 13 -6.13 8.40 2.68
CA ASP A 13 -6.74 8.10 1.37
C ASP A 13 -8.27 8.33 1.36
N SER A 14 -8.92 8.30 2.54
CA SER A 14 -10.34 8.62 2.68
C SER A 14 -10.62 10.12 2.91
N GLY A 15 -9.61 10.99 2.87
CA GLY A 15 -9.81 12.43 2.97
C GLY A 15 -9.96 12.96 4.41
N CYS A 16 -9.51 12.24 5.43
CA CYS A 16 -9.53 12.72 6.82
C CYS A 16 -8.50 13.82 7.13
N GLY A 17 -7.60 14.12 6.19
CA GLY A 17 -6.51 15.09 6.35
C GLY A 17 -5.15 14.44 6.62
N THR A 18 -4.23 15.25 7.12
CA THR A 18 -2.86 14.85 7.48
C THR A 18 -2.85 13.92 8.67
N ILE A 19 -2.07 12.84 8.60
CA ILE A 19 -2.01 11.78 9.62
C ILE A 19 -0.58 11.32 9.87
N GLN A 20 -0.37 10.53 10.91
CA GLN A 20 0.84 9.72 11.09
C GLN A 20 0.47 8.25 10.86
N PRO A 21 1.03 7.58 9.84
CA PRO A 21 0.69 6.20 9.52
C PRO A 21 1.09 5.23 10.64
N GLU A 22 0.31 4.17 10.79
CA GLU A 22 0.63 3.06 11.69
C GLU A 22 0.59 1.73 10.94
N GLN A 23 1.38 0.75 11.38
CA GLN A 23 1.34 -0.60 10.82
C GLN A 23 0.25 -1.43 11.48
N TYR A 24 -0.54 -2.09 10.65
CA TYR A 24 -1.55 -3.05 11.08
C TYR A 24 -1.33 -4.39 10.41
N ASP A 25 -1.69 -5.46 11.12
CA ASP A 25 -1.84 -6.79 10.51
C ASP A 25 -3.14 -6.80 9.73
N PHE A 26 -3.03 -6.82 8.40
CA PHE A 26 -4.16 -6.97 7.51
C PHE A 26 -4.32 -8.45 7.18
N GLU A 27 -5.40 -9.06 7.69
CA GLU A 27 -5.80 -10.43 7.34
C GLU A 27 -6.56 -10.41 6.01
N TYR A 28 -6.00 -11.07 5.00
CA TYR A 28 -6.64 -11.17 3.67
C TYR A 28 -7.19 -12.57 3.38
N SER A 29 -6.84 -13.55 4.21
CA SER A 29 -7.41 -14.90 4.13
C SER A 29 -7.46 -15.53 5.50
N ARG A 30 -8.58 -16.21 5.77
CA ARG A 30 -8.79 -17.01 6.95
C ARG A 30 -9.52 -18.30 6.56
N GLU A 31 -8.94 -19.43 6.91
CA GLU A 31 -9.51 -20.75 6.73
C GLU A 31 -9.60 -21.45 8.09
N VAL A 32 -10.77 -22.02 8.38
CA VAL A 32 -10.99 -22.84 9.58
C VAL A 32 -11.08 -24.29 9.14
N LEU A 33 -10.16 -25.11 9.63
CA LEU A 33 -10.09 -26.52 9.32
C LEU A 33 -11.10 -27.34 10.14
N PRO A 34 -11.46 -28.56 9.71
CA PRO A 34 -12.43 -29.41 10.43
C PRO A 34 -12.02 -29.83 11.85
N ASP A 35 -10.73 -29.78 12.17
CA ASP A 35 -10.17 -30.04 13.51
C ASP A 35 -10.22 -28.81 14.43
N GLY A 36 -10.72 -27.67 13.93
CA GLY A 36 -10.81 -26.40 14.66
C GLY A 36 -9.56 -25.52 14.53
N SER A 37 -8.52 -25.98 13.82
CA SER A 37 -7.33 -25.18 13.54
C SER A 37 -7.65 -24.01 12.60
N VAL A 38 -6.96 -22.87 12.79
CA VAL A 38 -7.14 -21.68 11.95
C VAL A 38 -5.85 -21.40 11.16
N ILE A 39 -5.96 -21.36 9.84
CA ILE A 39 -4.91 -20.87 8.96
C ILE A 39 -5.27 -19.43 8.59
N SER A 40 -4.48 -18.48 9.07
CA SER A 40 -4.62 -17.07 8.73
C SER A 40 -3.43 -16.60 7.90
N LYS A 41 -3.70 -15.82 6.86
CA LYS A 41 -2.68 -15.11 6.10
C LYS A 41 -2.82 -13.62 6.36
N THR A 42 -1.80 -13.08 7.01
CA THR A 42 -1.71 -11.66 7.37
C THR A 42 -0.50 -11.01 6.71
N GLU A 43 -0.61 -9.74 6.37
CA GLU A 43 0.52 -8.90 5.98
C GLU A 43 0.57 -7.61 6.79
N LYS A 44 1.76 -7.04 6.96
CA LYS A 44 1.90 -5.71 7.56
C LYS A 44 1.58 -4.66 6.51
N ALA A 45 0.55 -3.86 6.76
CA ALA A 45 0.15 -2.75 5.90
C ALA A 45 0.18 -1.42 6.68
N TRP A 46 0.63 -0.35 6.03
CA TRP A 46 0.51 0.99 6.58
C TRP A 46 -0.90 1.52 6.39
N ARG A 47 -1.56 1.94 7.47
CA ARG A 47 -2.93 2.48 7.42
C ARG A 47 -3.03 3.79 8.17
N ALA A 48 -4.03 4.59 7.77
CA ALA A 48 -4.40 5.78 8.50
C ALA A 48 -5.01 5.39 9.86
N PRO A 49 -4.55 5.95 10.99
CA PRO A 49 -5.03 5.55 12.31
C PRO A 49 -6.51 5.91 12.52
N CYS A 50 -7.00 6.96 11.85
CA CYS A 50 -8.36 7.47 11.98
C CYS A 50 -9.45 6.49 11.50
N CYS A 51 -9.30 5.92 10.31
CA CYS A 51 -10.34 5.11 9.67
C CYS A 51 -9.82 3.78 9.10
N LYS A 52 -8.53 3.47 9.31
CA LYS A 52 -7.83 2.31 8.78
C LYS A 52 -7.79 2.25 7.24
N ALA A 53 -8.07 3.36 6.57
CA ALA A 53 -7.91 3.48 5.14
C ALA A 53 -6.43 3.44 4.72
N GLY A 54 -6.20 3.41 3.40
CA GLY A 54 -4.87 3.58 2.83
C GLY A 54 -4.22 4.91 3.24
N VAL A 55 -2.92 4.98 3.00
CA VAL A 55 -2.10 6.18 3.22
C VAL A 55 -1.54 6.63 1.89
N LEU A 56 -1.62 7.93 1.63
CA LEU A 56 -0.94 8.59 0.52
C LEU A 56 0.20 9.45 1.07
N VAL A 57 1.25 9.58 0.27
CA VAL A 57 2.27 10.63 0.40
C VAL A 57 1.88 11.73 -0.57
N TYR A 58 1.57 12.90 -0.04
CA TYR A 58 1.26 14.09 -0.84
C TYR A 58 2.47 15.01 -0.88
N SER A 59 2.86 15.44 -2.08
CA SER A 59 3.94 16.40 -2.31
C SER A 59 3.36 17.78 -2.61
N ASN A 60 3.57 18.75 -1.71
CA ASN A 60 3.16 20.14 -1.95
C ASN A 60 3.93 20.79 -3.12
N ARG A 61 5.11 20.26 -3.48
CA ARG A 61 5.94 20.81 -4.57
C ARG A 61 5.46 20.39 -5.95
N GLU A 62 5.03 19.14 -6.06
CA GLU A 62 4.58 18.55 -7.33
C GLU A 62 3.04 18.57 -7.46
N GLU A 63 2.33 18.89 -6.37
CA GLU A 63 0.86 18.81 -6.26
C GLU A 63 0.32 17.42 -6.63
N THR A 64 1.08 16.38 -6.27
CA THR A 64 0.76 14.98 -6.56
C THR A 64 0.65 14.15 -5.29
N SER A 65 -0.07 13.03 -5.38
CA SER A 65 -0.17 12.03 -4.32
C SER A 65 0.16 10.64 -4.83
N THR A 66 0.97 9.90 -4.06
CA THR A 66 1.35 8.51 -4.35
C THR A 66 0.96 7.62 -3.17
N ARG A 67 0.52 6.38 -3.40
CA ARG A 67 0.24 5.47 -2.27
C ARG A 67 1.53 5.16 -1.52
N LEU A 68 1.44 5.07 -0.20
CA LEU A 68 2.63 4.84 0.64
C LEU A 68 3.36 3.53 0.28
N ASP A 69 2.60 2.49 -0.11
CA ASP A 69 3.17 1.20 -0.50
C ASP A 69 4.01 1.32 -1.78
N ASP A 70 3.58 2.16 -2.74
CA ASP A 70 4.32 2.44 -3.98
C ASP A 70 5.49 3.39 -3.73
N TYR A 71 5.32 4.35 -2.83
CA TYR A 71 6.37 5.31 -2.43
C TYR A 71 7.54 4.60 -1.71
N ALA A 72 7.23 3.57 -0.92
CA ALA A 72 8.22 2.77 -0.19
C ALA A 72 8.84 1.65 -1.04
N ALA A 73 8.29 1.37 -2.23
CA ALA A 73 8.82 0.31 -3.08
C ALA A 73 10.22 0.69 -3.60
N PRO A 74 11.18 -0.25 -3.60
CA PRO A 74 12.44 -0.02 -4.30
C PRO A 74 12.14 0.23 -5.79
N ALA A 75 12.87 1.16 -6.41
CA ALA A 75 12.67 1.67 -7.77
C ALA A 75 12.73 0.63 -8.92
N THR A 76 12.71 -0.68 -8.63
CA THR A 76 12.82 -1.77 -9.60
C THR A 76 11.50 -2.54 -9.84
N SER A 77 10.36 -2.09 -9.32
CA SER A 77 9.05 -2.69 -9.62
C SER A 77 8.47 -2.19 -10.95
N ILE A 78 9.20 -2.34 -12.06
CA ILE A 78 8.59 -2.39 -13.40
C ILE A 78 8.44 -3.88 -13.72
N ARG A 79 7.35 -4.51 -13.29
CA ARG A 79 6.87 -5.74 -13.93
C ARG A 79 5.95 -5.35 -15.06
N ASP A 80 6.56 -5.02 -16.19
CA ASP A 80 5.88 -5.06 -17.49
C ASP A 80 5.77 -6.55 -17.88
N GLU A 81 4.76 -7.24 -17.34
CA GLU A 81 4.33 -8.55 -17.84
C GLU A 81 3.03 -8.35 -18.64
N ARG A 82 3.16 -8.36 -19.97
CA ARG A 82 2.27 -9.01 -20.97
C ARG A 82 2.67 -8.50 -22.37
N LEU A 83 2.77 -9.27 -23.45
CA LEU A 83 2.56 -10.68 -23.76
C LEU A 83 3.14 -10.88 -25.18
N SER A 84 3.86 -11.96 -25.43
CA SER A 84 4.15 -12.41 -26.78
C SER A 84 2.85 -12.65 -27.55
N ALA A 85 2.69 -12.02 -28.70
CA ALA A 85 1.86 -12.52 -29.79
C ALA A 85 2.72 -12.55 -31.05
N GLY A 86 3.24 -13.73 -31.38
CA GLY A 86 3.77 -13.97 -32.70
C GLY A 86 2.62 -14.03 -33.71
N ALA A 87 2.83 -13.51 -34.92
CA ALA A 87 2.36 -14.12 -36.15
C ALA A 87 3.04 -13.43 -37.33
N ARG A 88 3.59 -14.28 -38.20
CA ARG A 88 4.21 -13.95 -39.49
C ARG A 88 3.18 -13.35 -40.44
N SER A 89 3.64 -12.52 -41.36
CA SER A 89 3.20 -12.53 -42.77
C SER A 89 4.37 -12.08 -43.64
#